data_AF-A0A973LRP3-F1
#
_entry.id   AF-A0A973LRP3-F1
#
_cell.length_a   1.000
_cell.length_b   1.000
_cell.length_c   1.000
_cell.angle_alpha   90.00
_cell.angle_beta   90.00
_cell.angle_gamma   90.00
#
_symmetry.space_group_name_H-M   'P 1'
#
loop_
_entity.id
_entity.type
_entity.pdbx_description
1 polymer ?
#
loop_
_entity_poly.entity_id
_entity_poly.type
_entity_poly.pdbx_seq_one_letter_code
_entity_poly.pdbx_strand_id
1 'polypeptide(L)'
;MEDEHITTIGTCCACKRTFPYTPANVTTITIDPETGLPPDRSVLGTQREPTPEALARSRPQPVCPDCLTRAKLFKDQMSPPVMRFDTWHRPDPG
;
A
#
# COMPACT_ATOMS: atom_id res chain seq x y z
N MET A 1 5.09 22.23 25.03
CA MET A 1 4.31 21.63 23.93
C MET A 1 5.12 20.45 23.47
N GLU A 2 5.15 19.41 24.31
CA GLU A 2 5.77 18.15 23.99
C GLU A 2 4.64 17.27 23.49
N ASP A 3 4.58 17.10 22.18
CA ASP A 3 3.82 16.01 21.59
C ASP A 3 4.51 14.75 22.11
N GLU A 4 4.00 14.21 23.21
CA GLU A 4 4.40 12.94 23.78
C GLU A 4 4.00 11.89 22.75
N HIS A 5 4.83 11.74 21.72
CA HIS A 5 4.64 10.80 20.65
C HIS A 5 4.75 9.41 21.28
N ILE A 6 3.60 8.82 21.63
CA ILE A 6 3.50 7.45 22.10
C ILE A 6 4.05 6.57 20.97
N THR A 7 5.32 6.22 21.10
CA THR A 7 6.04 5.37 20.17
C THR A 7 5.69 3.93 20.54
N THR A 8 4.84 3.32 19.73
CA THR A 8 4.53 1.90 19.83
C THR A 8 5.61 1.11 19.13
N ILE A 9 6.04 0.02 19.75
CA ILE A 9 6.91 -0.96 19.09
C ILE A 9 6.00 -1.95 18.36
N GLY A 10 6.22 -2.12 17.06
CA GLY A 10 5.59 -3.23 16.35
C GLY A 10 6.43 -3.73 15.19
N THR A 11 5.92 -4.78 14.55
CA THR A 11 6.69 -5.57 13.59
C THR A 11 6.26 -5.25 12.18
N CYS A 12 7.21 -4.90 11.33
CA CYS A 12 6.95 -4.63 9.93
C CYS A 12 6.39 -5.88 9.22
N CYS A 13 5.25 -5.74 8.55
CA CYS A 13 4.65 -6.84 7.78
C CYS A 13 5.61 -7.41 6.72
N ALA A 14 6.35 -6.54 6.03
CA ALA A 14 7.23 -6.89 4.91
C ALA A 14 8.57 -7.51 5.34
N CYS A 15 9.40 -6.80 6.10
CA CYS A 15 10.74 -7.27 6.49
C CYS A 15 10.77 -8.02 7.83
N LYS A 16 9.64 -8.14 8.53
CA LYS A 16 9.52 -8.78 9.86
C LYS A 16 10.41 -8.17 10.96
N ARG A 17 11.00 -6.98 10.73
CA ARG A 17 11.79 -6.26 11.74
C ARG A 17 10.86 -5.51 12.70
N THR A 18 11.19 -5.53 13.98
CA THR A 18 10.59 -4.66 14.98
C THR A 18 11.12 -3.24 14.83
N PHE A 19 10.24 -2.26 14.88
CA PHE A 19 10.61 -0.85 14.82
C PHE A 19 9.66 -0.01 15.68
N PRO A 20 10.16 1.05 16.32
CA PRO A 20 9.31 2.02 16.98
C PRO A 20 8.59 2.87 15.93
N TYR A 21 7.29 3.08 16.12
CA TYR A 21 6.49 3.95 15.27
C TYR A 21 5.39 4.65 16.05
N THR A 22 4.99 5.82 15.57
CA THR A 22 3.83 6.54 16.09
C THR A 22 2.59 6.04 15.35
N PRO A 23 1.56 5.50 16.03
CA PRO A 23 0.35 4.96 15.37
C PRO A 23 -0.38 6.01 14.53
N ALA A 24 -0.23 7.31 14.86
CA ALA A 24 -0.76 8.41 14.08
C ALA A 24 -0.06 8.67 12.73
N ASN A 25 1.20 8.22 12.56
CA ASN A 25 2.02 8.52 11.38
C ASN A 25 2.52 7.26 10.64
N VAL A 26 2.26 6.07 11.19
CA VAL A 26 2.65 4.82 10.56
C VAL A 26 1.67 4.46 9.45
N THR A 27 2.19 4.07 8.29
CA THR A 27 1.34 3.42 7.29
C THR A 27 1.08 1.99 7.73
N THR A 28 -0.20 1.65 7.90
CA THR A 28 -0.63 0.28 8.12
C THR A 28 -1.26 -0.26 6.85
N ILE A 29 -1.07 -1.55 6.61
CA ILE A 29 -1.74 -2.28 5.53
C ILE A 29 -2.61 -3.36 6.17
N THR A 30 -3.85 -3.42 5.73
CA THR A 30 -4.79 -4.45 6.17
C THR A 30 -4.42 -5.75 5.47
N ILE A 31 -3.98 -6.74 6.24
CA ILE A 31 -3.53 -8.05 5.73
C ILE A 31 -4.38 -9.15 6.35
N ASP A 32 -4.93 -10.01 5.52
CA ASP A 32 -5.55 -11.25 5.95
C ASP A 32 -4.44 -12.25 6.36
N PRO A 33 -4.43 -12.73 7.61
CA PRO A 33 -3.35 -13.57 8.12
C PRO A 33 -3.33 -14.97 7.51
N GLU A 34 -4.42 -15.42 6.89
CA GLU A 34 -4.52 -16.73 6.24
C GLU A 34 -3.82 -16.73 4.88
N THR A 35 -4.01 -15.65 4.11
CA THR A 35 -3.44 -15.50 2.77
C THR A 35 -2.13 -14.70 2.74
N GLY A 36 -1.85 -13.92 3.79
CA GLY A 36 -0.72 -12.98 3.84
C GLY A 36 -0.87 -11.80 2.88
N LEU A 37 -2.08 -11.57 2.36
CA LEU A 37 -2.37 -10.54 1.36
C LEU A 37 -3.46 -9.58 1.84
N PRO A 38 -3.57 -8.39 1.21
CA PRO A 38 -4.70 -7.52 1.42
C PRO A 38 -6.00 -8.24 1.07
N PRO A 39 -7.11 -8.01 1.82
CA PRO A 39 -8.37 -8.68 1.55
C PRO A 39 -8.91 -8.38 0.14
N ASP A 40 -8.55 -7.23 -0.44
CA ASP A 40 -8.91 -6.81 -1.80
C ASP A 40 -7.98 -7.38 -2.90
N ARG A 41 -6.97 -8.18 -2.53
CA ARG A 41 -6.04 -8.78 -3.49
C ARG A 41 -6.10 -10.30 -3.46
N SER A 42 -6.17 -10.88 -4.65
CA SER A 42 -5.99 -12.31 -4.85
C SER A 42 -4.51 -12.71 -4.80
N VAL A 43 -4.24 -14.01 -4.62
CA VAL A 43 -2.88 -14.59 -4.66
C VAL A 43 -2.14 -14.28 -5.96
N LEU A 44 -2.88 -14.15 -7.07
CA LEU A 44 -2.35 -13.75 -8.38
C LEU A 44 -2.06 -12.24 -8.51
N GLY A 45 -2.23 -11.48 -7.44
CA GLY A 45 -2.02 -10.03 -7.41
C GLY A 45 -3.15 -9.21 -8.06
N THR A 46 -4.21 -9.85 -8.55
CA THR A 46 -5.39 -9.20 -9.12
C THR A 46 -6.27 -8.59 -8.03
N GLN A 47 -6.86 -7.43 -8.34
CA GLN A 47 -7.92 -6.86 -7.50
C GLN A 47 -9.12 -7.80 -7.50
N ARG A 48 -9.65 -8.08 -6.32
CA ARG A 48 -10.81 -8.95 -6.11
C ARG A 48 -11.67 -8.35 -5.00
N GLU A 49 -12.98 -8.48 -5.14
CA GLU A 49 -13.90 -8.10 -4.06
C GLU A 49 -13.57 -8.89 -2.77
N PRO A 50 -13.27 -8.19 -1.67
CA PRO A 50 -12.93 -8.83 -0.41
C PRO A 50 -14.14 -9.62 0.12
N THR A 51 -13.94 -10.89 0.48
CA THR A 51 -14.99 -11.64 1.16
C THR A 51 -15.20 -11.07 2.57
N PRO A 52 -16.43 -11.09 3.11
CA PRO A 52 -16.70 -10.56 4.45
C PRO A 52 -15.89 -11.29 5.53
N GLU A 53 -15.61 -12.56 5.34
CA GLU A 53 -14.74 -13.36 6.22
C GLU A 53 -13.28 -12.90 6.15
N ALA A 54 -12.75 -12.62 4.96
CA ALA A 54 -11.40 -12.08 4.81
C ALA A 54 -11.30 -10.69 5.45
N LEU A 55 -12.30 -9.83 5.25
CA LEU A 55 -12.36 -8.50 5.86
C LEU A 55 -12.38 -8.58 7.40
N ALA A 56 -13.16 -9.50 7.97
CA ALA A 56 -13.28 -9.68 9.41
C ALA A 56 -12.01 -10.24 10.08
N ARG A 57 -11.24 -11.07 9.36
CA ARG A 57 -9.98 -11.64 9.87
C ARG A 57 -8.78 -10.76 9.61
N SER A 58 -8.89 -9.86 8.63
CA SER A 58 -7.81 -8.96 8.27
C SER A 58 -7.42 -8.06 9.43
N ARG A 59 -6.12 -7.90 9.65
CA ARG A 59 -5.59 -7.01 10.69
C ARG A 59 -4.70 -5.94 10.07
N PRO A 60 -4.79 -4.69 10.55
CA PRO A 60 -3.85 -3.65 10.15
C PRO A 60 -2.46 -4.02 10.69
N GLN A 61 -1.50 -4.17 9.79
CA GLN A 61 -0.11 -4.43 10.13
C GLN A 61 0.75 -3.22 9.76
N PRO A 62 1.62 -2.74 10.66
CA PRO A 62 2.49 -1.59 10.39
C PRO A 62 3.57 -1.98 9.38
N VAL A 63 3.98 -1.03 8.55
CA VAL A 63 5.09 -1.18 7.60
C VAL A 63 6.17 -0.18 7.94
N CYS A 64 7.43 -0.63 7.96
CA CYS A 64 8.54 0.27 8.23
C CYS A 64 8.74 1.28 7.08
N PRO A 65 9.24 2.48 7.39
CA PRO A 65 9.42 3.54 6.38
C PRO A 65 10.35 3.12 5.24
N ASP A 66 11.32 2.24 5.51
CA ASP A 66 12.22 1.68 4.48
C ASP A 66 11.45 0.83 3.46
N CYS A 67 10.59 -0.09 3.94
CA CYS A 67 9.76 -0.92 3.08
C CYS A 67 8.71 -0.08 2.32
N LEU A 68 8.17 0.98 2.95
CA LEU A 68 7.28 1.92 2.27
C LEU A 68 7.99 2.70 1.17
N THR A 69 9.22 3.16 1.42
CA THR A 69 10.04 3.85 0.43
C THR A 69 10.30 2.94 -0.77
N ARG A 70 10.69 1.69 -0.52
CA ARG A 70 10.88 0.68 -1.57
C ARG A 70 9.58 0.43 -2.34
N ALA A 71 8.45 0.25 -1.66
CA ALA A 71 7.16 0.06 -2.30
C ALA A 71 6.76 1.27 -3.19
N LYS A 72 7.05 2.49 -2.74
CA LYS A 72 6.82 3.71 -3.52
C LYS A 72 7.69 3.74 -4.78
N LEU A 73 8.98 3.40 -4.66
CA LEU A 73 9.90 3.28 -5.81
C LEU A 73 9.47 2.20 -6.80
N PHE A 74 8.95 1.07 -6.31
CA PHE A 74 8.39 0.03 -7.19
C PHE A 74 7.12 0.50 -7.90
N LYS A 75 6.22 1.21 -7.21
CA LYS A 75 5.02 1.79 -7.83
C LYS A 75 5.39 2.82 -8.90
N ASP A 76 6.37 3.67 -8.64
CA ASP A 76 6.85 4.68 -9.59
C ASP A 76 7.42 4.03 -10.85
N GLN A 77 8.26 3.00 -10.69
CA GLN A 77 8.84 2.25 -11.82
C GLN A 77 7.82 1.39 -12.60
N MET A 78 6.80 0.85 -11.93
CA MET A 78 5.73 0.07 -12.57
C MET A 78 4.60 0.94 -13.14
N SER A 79 4.62 2.25 -12.87
CA SER A 79 3.71 3.17 -13.55
C SER A 79 4.19 3.25 -15.00
N PRO A 80 3.42 2.78 -15.99
CA PRO A 80 3.79 3.01 -17.37
C PRO A 80 3.98 4.53 -17.55
N PRO A 81 4.99 4.99 -18.32
CA PRO A 81 5.04 6.39 -18.67
C PRO A 81 3.66 6.74 -19.23
N VAL A 82 3.02 7.78 -18.67
CA VAL A 82 1.76 8.31 -19.19
C VAL A 82 1.90 8.36 -20.69
N MET A 83 1.19 7.49 -21.41
CA MET A 83 1.06 7.60 -22.84
C MET A 83 0.36 8.94 -23.05
N ARG A 84 1.14 9.96 -23.41
CA ARG A 84 0.59 11.21 -23.90
C ARG A 84 -0.05 10.85 -25.21
N PHE A 85 -1.37 10.67 -25.20
CA PHE A 85 -2.15 10.67 -26.41
C PHE A 85 -2.11 12.11 -26.91
N ASP A 86 -1.09 12.43 -27.71
CA ASP A 86 -1.06 13.70 -28.43
C ASP A 86 -2.36 13.79 -29.23
N THR A 87 -3.11 14.83 -28.90
CA THR A 87 -4.40 15.23 -29.44
C THR A 87 -4.49 14.93 -30.93
N TRP A 88 -5.45 14.08 -31.34
CA TRP A 88 -5.84 13.94 -32.73
C TRP A 88 -6.25 15.30 -33.28
N HIS A 89 -5.34 16.00 -33.96
CA HIS A 89 -5.66 17.20 -34.71
C HIS A 89 -6.48 16.79 -35.93
N ARG A 90 -7.80 16.95 -35.85
CA ARG A 90 -8.67 16.91 -37.03
C ARG A 90 -8.37 18.17 -37.84
N PRO A 91 -7.93 18.10 -39.10
CA PRO A 91 -7.79 19.28 -39.94
C PRO A 91 -9.16 19.89 -40.19
N ASP A 92 -9.24 21.21 -40.01
CA ASP A 92 -10.40 22.05 -40.28
C ASP A 92 -10.73 22.01 -41.79
N PRO A 93 -11.99 21.76 -42.21
CA PRO A 93 -12.38 21.90 -43.60
C PRO A 93 -12.62 23.39 -43.87
N GLY A 94 -11.70 23.99 -44.65
CA GLY A 94 -11.85 25.35 -45.17
C GLY A 94 -13.01 25.52 -46.16
#